data_AF-A0A257JA72-F1
#
_entry.id   AF-A0A257JA72-F1
#
_cell.length_a   1.000
_cell.length_b   1.000
_cell.length_c   1.000
_cell.angle_alpha   90.00
_cell.angle_beta   90.00
_cell.angle_gamma   90.00
#
_symmetry.space_group_name_H-M   'P 1'
#
loop_
_entity.id
_entity.type
_entity.pdbx_description
1 polymer ?
#
loop_
_entity_poly.entity_id
_entity_poly.type
_entity_poly.pdbx_seq_one_letter_code
_entity_poly.pdbx_strand_id
1 'polypeptide(L)'
;LDPDKKPAVHTTPLNHVGLWVDDLPEAVAWMTAHGVRFAPGGIRKGAAGHDITFIHPKGNEQFPLGGEGVLIELVQAPPEVVAALG
;
A
#
# COMPACT_ATOMS: atom_id res chain seq x y z
N LEU A 1 7.51 18.07 15.33
CA LEU A 1 7.97 17.89 13.93
C LEU A 1 7.77 19.22 13.24
N ASP A 2 8.82 19.79 12.65
CA ASP A 2 8.74 21.06 11.93
C ASP A 2 8.36 20.75 10.46
N PRO A 3 7.15 21.13 10.01
CA PRO A 3 6.69 20.83 8.65
C PRO A 3 7.43 21.64 7.57
N ASP A 4 8.10 22.73 7.93
CA ASP A 4 8.81 23.61 7.00
C ASP A 4 10.30 23.23 6.83
N LYS A 5 10.79 22.30 7.65
CA LYS A 5 12.18 21.87 7.62
C LYS A 5 12.43 20.94 6.43
N LYS A 6 13.24 21.39 5.47
CA LYS A 6 13.71 20.54 4.37
C LYS A 6 14.36 19.25 4.92
N PRO A 7 13.98 18.06 4.43
CA PRO A 7 14.58 16.81 4.86
C PRO A 7 16.10 16.86 4.70
N ALA A 8 16.84 16.49 5.74
CA ALA A 8 18.29 16.40 5.63
C ALA A 8 18.63 15.26 4.65
N VAL A 9 19.28 15.61 3.54
CA VAL A 9 19.58 14.73 2.38
C VAL A 9 20.37 13.46 2.75
N HIS A 10 20.98 13.41 3.93
CA HIS A 10 21.73 12.27 4.46
C HIS A 10 20.89 11.29 5.28
N THR A 11 19.61 11.60 5.48
CA THR A 11 18.63 10.72 6.11
C THR A 11 17.63 10.35 5.04
N THR A 12 17.75 9.15 4.46
CA THR A 12 16.75 8.64 3.53
C THR A 12 15.41 8.59 4.25
N PRO A 13 14.41 9.39 3.87
CA PRO A 13 13.13 9.39 4.55
C PRO A 13 12.42 8.04 4.34
N LEU A 14 11.59 7.65 5.29
CA LEU A 14 10.68 6.52 5.11
C LEU A 14 9.81 6.78 3.87
N ASN A 15 9.75 5.80 2.95
CA ASN A 15 9.08 5.95 1.68
C ASN A 15 7.62 5.46 1.73
N HIS A 16 7.41 4.29 2.32
CA HIS A 16 6.12 3.62 2.43
C HIS A 16 6.10 2.62 3.59
N VAL A 17 4.92 2.09 3.89
CA VAL A 17 4.74 0.93 4.77
C VAL A 17 4.17 -0.23 3.97
N GLY A 18 4.59 -1.45 4.29
CA GLY A 18 4.07 -2.68 3.70
C GLY A 18 3.19 -3.45 4.68
N LEU A 19 2.04 -3.94 4.21
CA LEU A 19 1.09 -4.73 4.99
C LEU A 19 0.86 -6.07 4.31
N TRP A 20 0.92 -7.15 5.09
CA TRP A 20 0.48 -8.46 4.65
C TRP A 20 -1.04 -8.50 4.51
N VAL A 21 -1.50 -9.15 3.44
CA VAL A 21 -2.93 -9.35 3.13
C VAL A 21 -3.14 -10.80 2.75
N ASP A 22 -4.11 -11.45 3.41
CA ASP A 22 -4.36 -12.89 3.27
C ASP A 22 -4.86 -13.27 1.86
N ASP A 23 -5.78 -12.48 1.30
CA ASP A 23 -6.20 -12.57 -0.10
C ASP A 23 -6.15 -11.19 -0.73
N LEU A 24 -5.06 -10.93 -1.46
CA LEU A 24 -4.81 -9.64 -2.08
C LEU A 24 -5.82 -9.32 -3.20
N PRO A 25 -6.12 -10.23 -4.15
CA PRO A 25 -7.17 -9.98 -5.16
C PRO A 25 -8.54 -9.62 -4.56
N GLU A 26 -8.99 -10.35 -3.55
CA GLU A 26 -10.28 -10.11 -2.89
C GLU A 26 -10.28 -8.76 -2.16
N ALA A 27 -9.23 -8.47 -1.39
CA ALA A 27 -9.08 -7.20 -0.70
C ALA A 27 -9.07 -6.02 -1.68
N VAL A 28 -8.34 -6.13 -2.80
CA VAL A 28 -8.30 -5.07 -3.83
C VAL A 28 -9.66 -4.87 -4.48
N ALA A 29 -10.38 -5.95 -4.80
CA ALA A 29 -11.72 -5.86 -5.37
C ALA A 29 -12.69 -5.16 -4.41
N TRP A 30 -12.70 -5.56 -3.14
CA TRP A 30 -13.54 -4.96 -2.11
C TRP A 30 -13.18 -3.49 -1.88
N MET A 31 -11.91 -3.17 -1.68
CA MET A 31 -11.44 -1.80 -1.45
C MET A 31 -11.75 -0.87 -2.63
N THR A 32 -11.58 -1.37 -3.86
CA THR A 32 -11.93 -0.61 -5.08
C THR A 32 -13.43 -0.30 -5.11
N ALA A 33 -14.28 -1.28 -4.80
CA ALA A 33 -15.73 -1.09 -4.72
C ALA A 33 -16.15 -0.08 -3.63
N HIS A 34 -15.31 0.11 -2.61
CA HIS A 34 -15.52 1.08 -1.52
C HIS A 34 -14.77 2.41 -1.73
N GLY A 35 -14.26 2.66 -2.94
CA GLY A 35 -13.70 3.97 -3.31
C GLY A 35 -12.24 4.19 -2.90
N VAL A 36 -11.49 3.13 -2.59
CA VAL A 36 -10.04 3.21 -2.37
C VAL A 36 -9.32 3.42 -3.69
N ARG A 37 -8.44 4.43 -3.71
CA ARG A 37 -7.58 4.73 -4.85
C ARG A 37 -6.30 3.92 -4.77
N PHE A 38 -6.13 3.01 -5.72
CA PHE A 38 -4.83 2.37 -5.94
C PHE A 38 -3.92 3.23 -6.82
N ALA A 39 -2.61 3.13 -6.59
CA ALA A 39 -1.62 3.68 -7.49
C ALA A 39 -1.59 2.88 -8.81
N PRO A 40 -1.10 3.48 -9.91
CA PRO A 40 -1.02 2.78 -11.20
C PRO A 40 -0.17 1.50 -11.10
N GLY A 41 -0.52 0.49 -11.90
CA GLY A 41 0.25 -0.76 -12.05
C GLY A 41 -0.46 -2.02 -11.55
N GLY A 42 -1.57 -1.87 -10.80
CA GLY A 42 -2.36 -3.01 -10.33
C GLY A 42 -1.55 -4.01 -9.49
N ILE A 43 -2.10 -5.22 -9.35
CA ILE A 43 -1.39 -6.34 -8.72
C ILE A 43 -0.28 -6.82 -9.66
N ARG A 44 0.95 -6.86 -9.16
CA ARG A 44 2.14 -7.30 -9.90
C ARG A 44 3.18 -7.91 -8.98
N LYS A 45 4.20 -8.57 -9.54
CA LYS A 45 5.32 -9.09 -8.76
C LYS A 45 6.20 -7.98 -8.21
N GLY A 46 6.42 -7.98 -6.89
CA GLY A 46 7.36 -7.12 -6.18
C GLY A 46 8.80 -7.66 -6.20
N ALA A 47 9.73 -6.91 -5.61
CA ALA A 47 11.16 -7.26 -5.61
C ALA A 47 11.47 -8.60 -4.91
N ALA A 48 10.66 -8.96 -3.90
CA ALA A 48 10.76 -10.23 -3.19
C ALA A 48 9.94 -11.37 -3.82
N GLY A 49 9.33 -11.15 -5.00
CA GLY A 49 8.54 -12.17 -5.70
C GLY A 49 7.09 -12.35 -5.23
N HIS A 50 6.67 -11.64 -4.18
CA HIS A 50 5.27 -11.58 -3.76
C HIS A 50 4.43 -10.74 -4.73
N ASP A 51 3.13 -11.02 -4.79
CA ASP A 51 2.18 -10.13 -5.46
C ASP A 51 1.92 -8.91 -4.59
N ILE A 52 2.01 -7.73 -5.21
CA ILE A 52 1.89 -6.43 -4.54
C ILE A 52 1.01 -5.48 -5.33
N THR A 53 0.36 -4.56 -4.62
CA THR A 53 -0.21 -3.32 -5.17
C THR A 53 -0.01 -2.19 -4.17
N PHE A 54 -0.29 -0.96 -4.58
CA PHE A 54 -0.13 0.20 -3.70
C PHE A 54 -1.43 0.99 -3.57
N ILE A 55 -1.79 1.39 -2.37
CA ILE A 55 -2.80 2.43 -2.14
C ILE A 55 -2.13 3.79 -2.33
N HIS A 56 -2.75 4.65 -3.15
CA HIS A 56 -2.23 5.97 -3.43
C HIS A 56 -2.33 6.85 -2.16
N PRO A 57 -1.32 7.69 -1.83
CA PRO A 57 -1.35 8.52 -0.62
C PRO A 57 -2.55 9.48 -0.53
N LYS A 58 -3.10 9.86 -1.68
CA LYS A 58 -4.22 10.80 -1.81
C LYS A 58 -5.36 10.17 -2.61
N GLY A 59 -6.59 10.33 -2.18
CA GLY A 59 -7.77 10.05 -3.01
C GLY A 59 -7.86 10.95 -4.25
N ASN A 60 -8.90 10.77 -5.05
CA ASN A 60 -9.32 11.65 -6.15
C ASN A 60 -10.85 11.65 -6.28
N GLU A 61 -11.39 12.33 -7.29
CA GLU A 61 -12.86 12.44 -7.49
C GLU A 61 -13.55 11.09 -7.69
N GLN A 62 -12.91 10.14 -8.36
CA GLN A 62 -13.48 8.81 -8.64
C GLN A 62 -13.31 7.83 -7.46
N PHE A 63 -12.19 7.94 -6.75
CA PHE A 63 -11.79 7.08 -5.65
C PHE A 63 -11.36 7.98 -4.48
N PRO A 64 -12.31 8.41 -3.64
CA PRO A 64 -12.07 9.46 -2.64
C PRO A 64 -11.16 9.02 -1.49
N LEU A 65 -10.97 7.72 -1.27
CA LEU A 65 -10.16 7.20 -0.17
C LEU A 65 -8.72 6.94 -0.63
N GLY A 66 -7.73 7.33 0.18
CA GLY A 66 -6.32 7.05 -0.04
C GLY A 66 -5.61 6.67 1.26
N GLY A 67 -4.28 6.63 1.24
CA GLY A 67 -3.47 6.30 2.42
C GLY A 67 -3.22 7.46 3.40
N GLU A 68 -4.04 8.50 3.41
CA GLU A 68 -3.93 9.67 4.30
C GLU A 68 -2.52 10.31 4.34
N GLY A 69 -1.90 10.45 3.17
CA GLY A 69 -0.54 10.99 3.01
C GLY A 69 0.57 9.94 3.04
N VAL A 70 0.25 8.67 3.28
CA VAL A 70 1.20 7.54 3.29
C VAL A 70 1.02 6.68 2.05
N LEU A 71 2.11 6.32 1.38
CA LEU A 71 2.10 5.26 0.38
C LEU A 71 2.04 3.92 1.11
N ILE A 72 1.06 3.08 0.81
CA ILE A 72 0.86 1.79 1.48
C ILE A 72 0.99 0.69 0.43
N GLU A 73 1.94 -0.22 0.64
CA GLU A 73 2.10 -1.44 -0.15
C GLU A 73 1.26 -2.55 0.48
N LEU A 74 0.33 -3.11 -0.28
CA LEU A 74 -0.38 -4.34 0.09
C LEU A 74 0.36 -5.50 -0.56
N VAL A 75 0.73 -6.48 0.25
CA VAL A 75 1.52 -7.64 -0.17
C VAL A 75 0.72 -8.91 0.12
N GLN A 76 0.56 -9.77 -0.88
CA GLN A 76 -0.03 -11.09 -0.70
C GLN A 76 0.82 -11.89 0.30
N ALA A 77 0.23 -12.18 1.46
CA ALA A 77 0.86 -12.97 2.51
C ALA A 77 1.17 -14.37 1.96
N PRO A 78 2.38 -14.91 2.24
CA PRO A 78 2.65 -16.30 1.93
C PRO A 78 1.84 -17.21 2.88
N PRO A 79 1.52 -18.45 2.46
CA PRO A 79 0.61 -19.33 3.21
C PRO A 79 1.02 -19.54 4.67
N GLU A 80 2.31 -19.60 4.96
CA GLU A 80 2.84 -19.76 6.32
C GLU A 80 2.57 -18.56 7.25
N VAL A 81 2.50 -17.34 6.69
CA VAL A 81 2.16 -16.13 7.47
C VAL A 81 0.66 -16.13 7.77
N VAL A 82 -0.17 -16.46 6.78
CA VAL A 82 -1.63 -16.56 6.95
C VAL A 82 -1.95 -17.61 8.02
N ALA A 83 -1.37 -18.80 7.92
CA ALA A 83 -1.60 -19.88 8.88
C ALA A 83 -1.12 -19.57 10.31
N ALA A 84 -0.16 -18.66 10.48
CA ALA A 84 0.35 -18.29 11.80
C ALA A 84 -0.47 -17.19 12.50
N LEU A 85 -1.25 -16.40 11.75
CA LEU A 85 -1.89 -15.17 12.24
C LEU A 85 -3.42 -15.10 12.03
N GLY A 86 -4.01 -16.00 11.23
CA GLY A 86 -5.46 -16.14 11.01
C GLY A 86 -6.13 -17.21 11.85
#